data_AF-A0A413H8K3-F1
#
_entry.id   AF-A0A413H8K3-F1
#
_cell.length_a   1.000
_cell.length_b   1.000
_cell.length_c   1.000
_cell.angle_alpha   90.00
_cell.angle_beta   90.00
_cell.angle_gamma   90.00
#
_symmetry.space_group_name_H-M   'P 1'
#
loop_
_entity.id
_entity.type
_entity.pdbx_description
1 polymer ?
#
loop_
_entity_poly.entity_id
_entity_poly.type
_entity_poly.pdbx_seq_one_letter_code
_entity_poly.pdbx_strand_id
1 'polypeptide(L)'
;MFAIIKRYKKTSIVVFIALSVWLYQEFRPTIIFHTPQESKYLGKVSTFSGSIDKLYIKNHISQYRLPHIWNWDGKDEIAFFTKNHNILLMKEDIDFWRLDVYLDEEGNYIRHTERKYFRLHAE
;
A
#
# COMPACT_ATOMS: atom_id res chain seq x y z
N MET A 1 21.84 19.32 36.73
CA MET A 1 20.51 18.69 36.65
C MET A 1 19.67 19.18 35.46
N PHE A 2 19.46 20.50 35.29
CA PHE A 2 18.69 21.08 34.17
C PHE A 2 19.19 20.70 32.76
N ALA A 3 20.50 20.67 32.54
CA ALA A 3 21.07 20.28 31.23
C ALA A 3 20.80 18.82 30.86
N ILE A 4 20.79 17.92 31.87
CA ILE A 4 20.49 16.49 31.69
C ILE A 4 19.01 16.33 31.33
N ILE A 5 18.10 16.98 32.06
CA ILE A 5 16.65 16.97 31.78
C ILE A 5 16.35 17.53 30.38
N LYS A 6 17.02 18.62 29.97
CA LYS A 6 16.86 19.22 28.63
C LYS A 6 17.39 18.30 27.51
N ARG A 7 18.46 17.55 27.77
CA ARG A 7 19.01 16.54 26.84
C ARG A 7 18.07 15.33 26.70
N TYR A 8 17.53 14.82 27.80
CA TYR A 8 16.52 13.74 27.79
C TYR A 8 15.23 14.15 27.07
N LYS A 9 14.75 15.39 27.23
CA LYS A 9 13.61 15.91 26.45
C LYS A 9 13.91 15.93 24.95
N LYS A 10 15.09 16.37 24.53
CA LYS A 10 15.48 16.38 23.10
C LYS A 10 15.57 14.97 22.52
N THR A 11 16.20 14.02 23.23
CA THR A 11 16.28 12.63 22.76
C THR A 11 14.91 11.97 22.75
N SER A 12 14.04 12.25 23.72
CA SER A 12 12.66 11.75 23.75
C SER A 12 11.85 12.21 22.53
N ILE A 13 11.97 13.50 22.14
CA ILE A 13 11.31 14.02 20.93
C ILE A 13 11.83 13.34 19.67
N VAL A 14 13.16 13.16 19.55
CA VAL A 14 13.76 12.49 18.38
C VAL A 14 13.30 11.03 18.28
N VAL A 15 13.29 10.31 19.39
CA VAL A 15 12.78 8.93 19.43
C VAL A 15 11.31 8.87 19.06
N PHE A 16 10.50 9.80 19.57
CA PHE A 16 9.07 9.87 19.23
C PHE A 16 8.84 10.11 17.73
N ILE A 17 9.60 11.03 17.12
CA ILE A 17 9.53 11.28 15.67
C ILE A 17 9.96 10.03 14.89
N ALA A 18 11.07 9.41 15.27
CA ALA A 18 11.56 8.20 14.60
C ALA A 18 10.54 7.06 14.67
N LEU A 19 9.91 6.87 15.84
CA LEU A 19 8.90 5.85 16.05
C LEU A 19 7.61 6.15 15.27
N SER A 20 7.22 7.43 15.18
CA SER A 20 6.08 7.86 14.36
C SER A 20 6.30 7.63 12.87
N VAL A 21 7.50 7.96 12.36
CA VAL A 21 7.87 7.70 10.97
C VAL A 21 7.92 6.20 10.69
N TRP A 22 8.46 5.41 11.61
CA TRP A 22 8.50 3.95 11.49
C TRP A 22 7.10 3.34 11.45
N LEU A 23 6.22 3.73 12.38
CA LEU A 23 4.81 3.32 12.38
C LEU A 23 4.15 3.69 11.05
N TYR A 24 4.34 4.93 10.59
CA TYR A 24 3.77 5.38 9.32
C TYR A 24 4.25 4.57 8.10
N GLN A 25 5.52 4.14 8.09
CA GLN A 25 6.04 3.28 7.03
C GLN A 25 5.41 1.89 7.02
N GLU A 26 5.09 1.35 8.21
CA GLU A 26 4.48 0.03 8.35
C GLU A 26 2.99 0.05 8.04
N PHE A 27 2.29 1.13 8.38
CA PHE A 27 0.87 1.33 8.08
C PHE A 27 0.57 1.73 6.62
N ARG A 28 1.51 1.56 5.69
CA ARG A 28 1.23 1.88 4.27
C ARG A 28 0.22 0.90 3.67
N PRO A 29 -0.82 1.41 2.97
CA PRO A 29 -1.76 0.56 2.24
C PRO A 29 -1.01 -0.40 1.32
N THR A 30 -1.44 -1.65 1.29
CA THR A 30 -0.78 -2.69 0.51
C THR A 30 -1.81 -3.44 -0.32
N ILE A 31 -1.51 -3.63 -1.60
CA ILE A 31 -2.31 -4.45 -2.51
C ILE A 31 -1.57 -5.74 -2.78
N ILE A 32 -2.29 -6.86 -2.69
CA ILE A 32 -1.73 -8.19 -2.86
C ILE A 32 -2.57 -8.94 -3.89
N PHE A 33 -1.95 -9.29 -5.00
CA PHE A 33 -2.54 -10.13 -6.03
C PHE A 33 -2.20 -11.58 -5.74
N HIS A 34 -3.23 -12.40 -5.55
CA HIS A 34 -3.15 -13.85 -5.40
C HIS A 34 -3.47 -14.49 -6.75
N THR A 35 -2.61 -15.38 -7.22
CA THR A 35 -2.79 -16.09 -8.49
C THR A 35 -2.31 -17.53 -8.38
N PRO A 36 -2.92 -18.49 -9.10
CA PRO A 36 -2.42 -19.86 -9.17
C PRO A 36 -1.01 -19.99 -9.79
N GLN A 37 -0.52 -18.98 -10.52
CA GLN A 37 0.78 -19.04 -11.17
C GLN A 37 1.95 -18.87 -10.17
N GLU A 38 3.01 -19.66 -10.29
CA GLU A 38 4.13 -19.61 -9.33
C GLU A 38 5.07 -18.41 -9.52
N SER A 39 5.48 -18.13 -10.76
CA SER A 39 6.44 -17.07 -11.08
C SER A 39 6.26 -16.55 -12.50
N LYS A 40 5.79 -15.31 -12.63
CA LYS A 40 5.56 -14.65 -13.93
C LYS A 40 5.47 -13.14 -13.78
N TYR A 41 5.64 -12.42 -14.88
CA TYR A 41 5.21 -11.03 -14.98
C TYR A 41 3.67 -10.95 -14.91
N LEU A 42 3.17 -10.17 -13.95
CA LEU A 42 1.74 -9.92 -13.77
C LEU A 42 1.28 -8.69 -14.52
N GLY A 43 2.08 -7.62 -14.46
CA GLY A 43 1.63 -6.32 -14.91
C GLY A 43 2.54 -5.18 -14.47
N LYS A 44 2.02 -3.97 -14.54
CA LYS A 44 2.72 -2.75 -14.13
C LYS A 44 1.80 -1.86 -13.32
N VAL A 45 2.39 -1.04 -12.47
CA VAL A 45 1.72 0.00 -11.69
C VAL A 45 2.19 1.34 -12.21
N SER A 46 1.29 2.28 -12.45
CA SER A 46 1.62 3.66 -12.79
C SER A 46 1.12 4.58 -11.68
N THR A 47 1.99 5.45 -11.19
CA THR A 47 1.63 6.51 -10.24
C THR A 47 1.41 7.85 -10.94
N PHE A 48 0.75 8.81 -10.28
CA PHE A 48 0.56 10.18 -10.78
C PHE A 48 1.88 10.85 -11.21
N SER A 49 2.98 10.54 -10.51
CA SER A 49 4.31 11.10 -10.78
C SER A 49 4.94 10.59 -12.08
N GLY A 50 4.25 9.68 -12.78
CA GLY A 50 4.72 9.01 -14.00
C GLY A 50 5.67 7.84 -13.71
N SER A 51 5.88 7.48 -12.44
CA SER A 51 6.70 6.30 -12.09
C SER A 51 5.95 5.03 -12.48
N ILE A 52 6.65 4.13 -13.18
CA ILE A 52 6.12 2.83 -13.60
C ILE A 52 6.90 1.72 -12.90
N ASP A 53 6.21 0.97 -12.06
CA ASP A 53 6.75 -0.21 -11.39
C ASP A 53 6.25 -1.49 -12.05
N LYS A 54 7.08 -2.54 -12.08
CA LYS A 54 6.68 -3.85 -12.61
C LYS A 54 6.22 -4.76 -11.47
N LEU A 55 5.09 -5.43 -11.67
CA LEU A 55 4.57 -6.46 -10.79
C LEU A 55 4.98 -7.83 -11.29
N TYR A 56 5.70 -8.54 -10.44
CA TYR A 56 6.05 -9.94 -10.63
C TYR A 56 5.39 -10.79 -9.57
N ILE A 57 4.90 -11.95 -10.00
CA ILE A 57 4.42 -13.00 -9.12
C ILE A 57 5.63 -13.75 -8.61
N LYS A 58 5.66 -13.99 -7.30
CA LYS A 58 6.62 -14.84 -6.62
C LYS A 58 5.87 -15.69 -5.62
N ASN A 59 5.90 -17.01 -5.81
CA ASN A 59 5.19 -17.98 -4.97
C ASN A 59 3.70 -17.64 -4.89
N HIS A 60 3.01 -17.56 -6.04
CA HIS A 60 1.56 -17.32 -6.14
C HIS A 60 1.08 -15.92 -5.73
N ILE A 61 2.01 -15.02 -5.38
CA ILE A 61 1.68 -13.71 -4.83
C ILE A 61 2.45 -12.61 -5.55
N SER A 62 1.79 -11.49 -5.85
CA SER A 62 2.45 -10.23 -6.19
C SER A 62 2.00 -9.14 -5.22
N GLN A 63 2.94 -8.45 -4.59
CA GLN A 63 2.64 -7.44 -3.58
C GLN A 63 3.15 -6.07 -4.02
N TYR A 64 2.29 -5.06 -3.85
CA TYR A 64 2.64 -3.66 -4.05
C TYR A 64 2.26 -2.85 -2.82
N ARG A 65 3.23 -2.14 -2.24
CA ARG A 65 2.99 -1.22 -1.14
C ARG A 65 2.85 0.18 -1.71
N LEU A 66 1.73 0.84 -1.46
CA LEU A 66 1.44 2.16 -2.04
C LEU A 66 2.48 3.19 -1.57
N PRO A 67 2.78 4.20 -2.40
CA PRO A 67 3.61 5.32 -1.98
C PRO A 67 2.91 6.10 -0.87
N HIS A 68 3.66 7.00 -0.23
CA HIS A 68 3.13 7.77 0.89
C HIS A 68 2.00 8.70 0.45
N ILE A 69 0.77 8.41 0.89
CA ILE A 69 -0.45 9.15 0.54
C ILE A 69 -0.52 10.57 1.13
N TRP A 70 0.32 10.91 2.11
CA TRP A 70 0.37 12.27 2.70
C TRP A 70 0.70 13.38 1.67
N ASN A 71 1.45 13.05 0.62
CA ASN A 71 1.84 13.98 -0.43
C ASN A 71 0.84 13.99 -1.59
N TRP A 72 -0.21 13.19 -1.51
CA TRP A 72 -1.17 13.06 -2.60
C TRP A 72 -2.21 14.19 -2.56
N ASP A 73 -2.55 14.77 -3.70
CA ASP A 73 -3.75 15.57 -3.88
C ASP A 73 -4.99 14.66 -4.03
N GLY A 74 -6.21 15.17 -3.82
CA GLY A 74 -7.45 14.40 -3.97
C GLY A 74 -7.65 13.81 -5.38
N LYS A 75 -6.95 14.36 -6.37
CA LYS A 75 -6.97 13.90 -7.77
C LYS A 75 -5.91 12.87 -8.10
N ASP A 76 -5.02 12.56 -7.16
CA ASP A 76 -3.96 11.60 -7.42
C ASP A 76 -4.53 10.19 -7.49
N GLU A 77 -4.05 9.46 -8.49
CA GLU A 77 -4.50 8.12 -8.81
C GLU A 77 -3.32 7.16 -8.99
N ILE A 78 -3.61 5.89 -8.79
CA ILE A 78 -2.72 4.78 -9.09
C ILE A 78 -3.44 3.74 -9.93
N ALA A 79 -2.81 3.40 -11.04
CA ALA A 79 -3.37 2.46 -11.99
C ALA A 79 -2.54 1.18 -12.01
N PHE A 80 -3.22 0.05 -11.84
CA PHE A 80 -2.69 -1.29 -11.98
C PHE A 80 -3.12 -1.82 -13.34
N PHE A 81 -2.13 -2.20 -14.15
CA PHE A 81 -2.35 -2.76 -15.48
C PHE A 81 -1.86 -4.20 -15.49
N THR A 82 -2.78 -5.16 -15.42
CA THR A 82 -2.47 -6.58 -15.65
C THR A 82 -3.01 -7.01 -17.02
N LYS A 83 -2.74 -8.26 -17.40
CA LYS A 83 -3.14 -8.76 -18.73
C LYS A 83 -4.65 -8.70 -18.96
N ASN A 84 -5.44 -9.11 -17.98
CA ASN A 84 -6.90 -9.26 -18.11
C ASN A 84 -7.70 -8.48 -17.04
N HIS A 85 -7.02 -7.77 -16.14
CA HIS A 85 -7.66 -6.98 -15.09
C HIS A 85 -6.92 -5.67 -14.85
N ASN A 86 -7.65 -4.57 -14.79
CA ASN A 86 -7.09 -3.27 -14.49
C ASN A 86 -7.81 -2.68 -13.28
N ILE A 87 -7.07 -1.99 -12.44
CA ILE A 87 -7.61 -1.31 -11.27
C ILE A 87 -7.14 0.13 -11.35
N LEU A 88 -8.05 1.08 -11.21
CA LEU A 88 -7.72 2.48 -10.98
C LEU A 88 -8.21 2.83 -9.58
N LEU A 89 -7.31 3.34 -8.75
CA LEU A 89 -7.63 3.81 -7.40
C LEU A 89 -7.29 5.28 -7.29
N MET A 90 -8.28 6.09 -6.96
CA MET A 90 -8.10 7.46 -6.53
C MET A 90 -7.71 7.49 -5.05
N LYS A 91 -7.15 8.61 -4.59
CA LYS A 91 -6.83 8.81 -3.17
C LYS A 91 -8.01 8.47 -2.24
N GLU A 92 -9.22 8.83 -2.66
CA GLU A 92 -10.46 8.64 -1.90
C GLU A 92 -10.87 7.16 -1.77
N ASP A 93 -10.48 6.32 -2.73
CA ASP A 93 -10.76 4.88 -2.71
C ASP A 93 -9.85 4.11 -1.74
N ILE A 94 -8.74 4.73 -1.30
CA ILE A 94 -7.73 4.09 -0.44
C ILE A 94 -8.11 4.29 1.04
N ASP A 95 -9.22 3.67 1.45
CA ASP A 95 -9.65 3.58 2.86
C ASP A 95 -9.23 2.27 3.56
N PHE A 96 -8.44 1.45 2.85
CA PHE A 96 -7.98 0.14 3.29
C PHE A 96 -6.50 0.12 3.68
N TRP A 97 -6.17 -0.70 4.69
CA TRP A 97 -4.78 -1.04 5.00
C TRP A 97 -4.27 -2.17 4.08
N ARG A 98 -5.16 -3.06 3.65
CA ARG A 98 -4.84 -4.16 2.73
C ARG A 98 -5.99 -4.47 1.80
N LEU A 99 -5.68 -4.63 0.52
CA LEU A 99 -6.58 -5.11 -0.51
C LEU A 99 -5.98 -6.40 -1.11
N ASP A 100 -6.62 -7.53 -0.83
CA ASP A 100 -6.27 -8.83 -1.39
C ASP A 100 -7.12 -9.04 -2.66
N VAL A 101 -6.50 -9.08 -3.84
CA VAL A 101 -7.15 -9.32 -5.15
C VAL A 101 -6.86 -10.74 -5.60
N TYR A 102 -7.90 -11.52 -5.88
CA TYR A 102 -7.78 -12.92 -6.30
C TYR A 102 -8.02 -13.03 -7.81
N LEU A 103 -7.04 -13.62 -8.50
CA LEU A 103 -7.07 -13.85 -9.94
C LEU A 103 -7.13 -15.35 -10.25
N ASP A 104 -7.72 -15.72 -11.40
CA ASP A 104 -7.69 -17.08 -11.92
C ASP A 104 -6.35 -17.42 -12.63
N GLU A 105 -6.29 -18.59 -13.26
CA GLU A 105 -5.09 -19.07 -13.97
C GLU A 105 -4.75 -18.20 -15.20
N GLU A 106 -5.76 -17.62 -15.83
CA GLU A 106 -5.63 -16.73 -16.98
C GLU A 106 -5.28 -15.28 -16.58
N GLY A 107 -5.48 -14.93 -15.30
CA GLY A 107 -5.26 -13.60 -14.74
C GLY A 107 -6.50 -12.71 -14.72
N ASN A 108 -7.70 -13.28 -14.86
CA ASN A 108 -8.97 -12.57 -14.71
C ASN A 108 -9.32 -12.40 -13.24
N TYR A 109 -10.04 -11.33 -12.94
CA TYR A 109 -10.55 -11.04 -11.60
C TYR A 109 -11.62 -12.05 -11.17
N ILE A 110 -11.44 -12.64 -9.98
CA ILE A 110 -12.45 -13.48 -9.33
C ILE A 110 -13.19 -12.67 -8.26
N ARG A 111 -12.43 -12.10 -7.32
CA ARG A 111 -12.94 -11.36 -6.16
C ARG A 111 -11.82 -10.55 -5.50
N HIS A 112 -12.20 -9.64 -4.60
CA HIS A 112 -11.25 -9.02 -3.68
C HIS A 112 -11.72 -9.13 -2.22
N THR A 113 -10.81 -8.85 -1.30
CA THR A 113 -11.12 -8.68 0.13
C THR A 113 -10.36 -7.47 0.63
N GLU A 114 -11.07 -6.61 1.34
CA GLU A 114 -10.52 -5.41 1.94
C GLU A 114 -10.39 -5.57 3.44
N ARG A 115 -9.33 -4.98 3.98
CA ARG A 115 -9.18 -4.78 5.40
C ARG A 115 -9.00 -3.29 5.64
N LYS A 116 -9.99 -2.66 6.26
CA LYS A 116 -10.06 -1.21 6.48
C LYS A 116 -9.24 -0.76 7.68
N TYR A 117 -8.75 0.49 7.67
CA TYR A 117 -8.01 1.08 8.79
C TYR A 117 -8.87 1.17 10.06
N PHE A 118 -10.13 1.57 9.89
CA PHE A 118 -11.10 1.65 10.97
C PHE A 118 -12.33 0.84 10.56
N ARG A 119 -12.58 -0.27 11.25
CA ARG A 119 -13.94 -0.84 11.32
C ARG A 119 -14.77 0.08 12.21
N LEU A 120 -15.14 1.26 11.71
CA LEU A 120 -16.32 1.92 12.25
C LEU A 120 -17.49 1.05 11.78
N HIS A 121 -18.21 0.47 12.74
CA HIS A 121 -19.33 -0.43 12.51
C HIS A 121 -20.19 0.07 11.34
N ALA A 122 -20.24 -0.70 10.26
CA ALA A 122 -21.37 -0.66 9.35
C ALA A 122 -22.46 -1.51 10.02
N GLU A 123 -23.46 -0.84 10.58
CA GLU A 123 -24.79 -1.41 10.78
C GLU A 123 -25.43 -1.74 9.43
#